data_AF-A0A952EXP4-F1
#
_entry.id   AF-A0A952EXP4-F1
#
_cell.length_a   1.000
_cell.length_b   1.000
_cell.length_c   1.000
_cell.angle_alpha   90.00
_cell.angle_beta   90.00
_cell.angle_gamma   90.00
#
_symmetry.space_group_name_H-M   'P 1'
#
loop_
_entity.id
_entity.type
_entity.pdbx_description
1 polymer ?
#
loop_
_entity_poly.entity_id
_entity_poly.type
_entity_poly.pdbx_seq_one_letter_code
_entity_poly.pdbx_strand_id
1 'polypeptide(L)'
;MTSAPDEAQRLRDLKLLRRVRDRMDREYAQPLDVEALTRGVNMSAGHLSRQFKLAYGESPYSYLMTRRIERAMALLRGGDMSVTA
;
A
#
# COMPACT_ATOMS: atom_id res chain seq x y z
N MET A 1 15.62 -16.77 23.85
CA MET A 1 16.14 -17.35 22.60
C MET A 1 15.08 -17.20 21.52
N THR A 2 14.99 -16.03 20.87
CA THR A 2 14.09 -15.85 19.73
C THR A 2 14.87 -16.25 18.49
N SER A 3 14.55 -17.45 18.00
CA SER A 3 15.31 -18.17 17.00
C SER A 3 15.38 -17.38 15.68
N ALA A 4 16.58 -17.33 15.07
CA ALA A 4 16.87 -16.82 13.72
C ALA A 4 15.78 -17.00 12.63
N PRO A 5 14.96 -18.09 12.60
CA PRO A 5 13.80 -18.20 11.70
C PRO A 5 12.76 -17.07 11.82
N ASP A 6 12.54 -16.49 12.99
CA ASP A 6 11.54 -15.42 13.20
C ASP A 6 12.01 -14.09 12.58
N GLU A 7 13.30 -13.76 12.74
CA GLU A 7 13.90 -12.56 12.12
C GLU A 7 13.90 -12.67 10.58
N ALA A 8 14.21 -13.86 10.05
CA ALA A 8 14.13 -14.10 8.61
C ALA A 8 12.69 -13.94 8.08
N GLN A 9 11.68 -14.35 8.85
CA GLN A 9 10.27 -14.16 8.50
C GLN A 9 9.89 -12.68 8.55
N ARG A 10 10.26 -11.96 9.60
CA ARG A 10 10.02 -10.52 9.73
C ARG A 10 10.63 -9.72 8.59
N LEU A 11 11.86 -10.04 8.18
CA LEU A 11 12.52 -9.40 7.04
C LEU A 11 11.81 -9.71 5.71
N ARG A 12 11.29 -10.93 5.53
CA ARG A 12 10.46 -11.27 4.36
C ARG A 12 9.18 -10.45 4.36
N ASP A 13 8.50 -10.36 5.50
CA ASP A 13 7.25 -9.62 5.64
C ASP A 13 7.45 -8.12 5.34
N LEU A 14 8.51 -7.50 5.87
CA LEU A 14 8.85 -6.11 5.55
C LEU A 14 9.12 -5.89 4.05
N LYS A 15 9.80 -6.83 3.37
CA LYS A 15 9.99 -6.76 1.91
C LYS A 15 8.66 -6.84 1.15
N LEU A 16 7.74 -7.69 1.60
CA LEU A 16 6.40 -7.80 1.00
C LEU A 16 5.58 -6.53 1.23
N LEU A 17 5.59 -5.98 2.44
CA LEU A 17 4.92 -4.73 2.77
C LEU A 17 5.43 -3.56 1.95
N ARG A 18 6.75 -3.48 1.70
CA ARG A 18 7.34 -2.47 0.82
C ARG A 18 6.84 -2.61 -0.62
N ARG A 19 6.79 -3.84 -1.16
CA ARG A 19 6.24 -4.08 -2.51
C ARG A 19 4.78 -3.67 -2.62
N VAL A 20 3.96 -3.98 -1.59
CA VAL A 20 2.56 -3.57 -1.55
C VAL A 20 2.44 -2.05 -1.57
N ARG A 21 3.23 -1.34 -0.75
CA ARG A 21 3.27 0.13 -0.76
C ARG A 21 3.70 0.69 -2.12
N ASP A 22 4.79 0.18 -2.68
CA ASP A 22 5.30 0.65 -3.98
C ASP A 22 4.27 0.41 -5.11
N ARG A 23 3.46 -0.65 -5.00
CA ARG A 23 2.35 -0.93 -5.92
C ARG A 23 1.21 0.07 -5.73
N MET A 24 0.78 0.32 -4.49
CA MET A 24 -0.24 1.32 -4.17
C MET A 24 0.15 2.71 -4.69
N ASP A 25 1.43 3.07 -4.58
CA ASP A 25 1.97 4.35 -5.05
C ASP A 25 1.96 4.52 -6.56
N ARG A 26 2.04 3.42 -7.31
CA ARG A 26 2.04 3.40 -8.79
C ARG A 26 0.64 3.25 -9.36
N GLU A 27 -0.16 2.38 -8.75
CA GLU A 27 -1.48 1.98 -9.22
C GLU A 27 -2.62 2.70 -8.46
N TYR A 28 -2.34 3.79 -7.72
CA TYR A 28 -3.35 4.50 -6.90
C TYR A 28 -4.62 4.90 -7.67
N ALA A 29 -4.51 5.13 -8.98
CA ALA A 29 -5.61 5.54 -9.85
C ALA A 29 -6.52 4.36 -10.27
N GLN A 30 -6.06 3.12 -10.12
CA GLN A 30 -6.86 1.93 -10.40
C GLN A 30 -7.82 1.64 -9.24
N PRO A 31 -8.92 0.90 -9.46
CA PRO A 31 -9.77 0.38 -8.39
C PRO A 31 -9.03 -0.75 -7.64
N LEU A 32 -7.96 -0.38 -6.93
CA LEU A 32 -7.26 -1.24 -5.99
C LEU A 32 -8.16 -1.45 -4.77
N ASP A 33 -8.66 -2.66 -4.63
CA ASP A 33 -9.23 -3.14 -3.38
C ASP A 33 -8.16 -3.87 -2.55
N VAL A 34 -8.40 -4.05 -1.25
CA VAL A 34 -7.50 -4.75 -0.34
C VAL A 34 -7.21 -6.18 -0.82
N GLU A 35 -8.17 -6.86 -1.45
CA GLU A 35 -7.95 -8.14 -2.11
C GLU A 35 -6.98 -8.05 -3.32
N ALA A 36 -6.99 -6.94 -4.06
CA ALA A 36 -6.03 -6.73 -5.12
C ALA A 36 -4.61 -6.53 -4.59
N LEU A 37 -4.47 -6.02 -3.36
CA LEU A 37 -3.19 -5.86 -2.67
C LEU A 37 -2.66 -7.16 -2.08
N THR A 38 -3.54 -8.11 -1.75
CA THR A 38 -3.12 -9.47 -1.35
C THR A 38 -2.70 -10.30 -2.56
N ARG A 39 -3.18 -10.00 -3.77
CA ARG A 39 -2.68 -10.65 -4.99
C ARG A 39 -1.18 -10.38 -5.18
N GLY A 40 -0.38 -11.43 -5.03
CA GLY A 40 1.09 -11.39 -5.13
C GLY A 40 1.83 -11.38 -3.80
N VAL A 41 1.11 -11.42 -2.67
CA VAL A 41 1.69 -11.66 -1.34
C VAL A 41 0.99 -12.86 -0.70
N ASN A 42 1.74 -13.78 -0.09
CA ASN A 42 1.19 -14.93 0.63
C ASN A 42 0.62 -14.50 2.00
N MET A 43 -0.25 -13.49 2.03
CA MET A 43 -0.85 -12.92 3.23
C MET A 43 -2.35 -12.73 3.04
N SER A 44 -3.13 -13.06 4.08
CA SER A 44 -4.55 -12.69 4.13
C SER A 44 -4.71 -11.18 4.27
N ALA A 45 -5.85 -10.63 3.84
CA ALA A 45 -6.14 -9.20 3.91
C ALA A 45 -6.05 -8.65 5.35
N GLY A 46 -6.51 -9.43 6.33
CA GLY A 46 -6.41 -9.08 7.75
C GLY A 46 -4.97 -9.05 8.26
N HIS A 47 -4.16 -10.05 7.88
CA HIS A 47 -2.74 -10.09 8.25
C HIS A 47 -1.97 -8.93 7.63
N LEU A 48 -2.18 -8.70 6.32
CA LEU A 48 -1.58 -7.58 5.60
C LEU A 48 -1.95 -6.24 6.26
N SER A 49 -3.22 -6.02 6.56
CA SER A 49 -3.69 -4.76 7.16
C SER A 49 -3.05 -4.49 8.52
N ARG A 50 -2.93 -5.53 9.36
CA ARG A 50 -2.28 -5.41 10.67
C ARG A 50 -0.79 -5.14 10.54
N GLN A 51 -0.07 -5.89 9.70
CA GLN A 51 1.36 -5.72 9.50
C GLN A 51 1.70 -4.37 8.84
N PHE A 52 0.89 -3.95 7.87
CA PHE A 52 1.05 -2.66 7.21
C PHE A 52 0.85 -1.51 8.21
N LYS A 53 -0.17 -1.59 9.08
CA LYS A 53 -0.38 -0.61 10.14
C LYS A 53 0.77 -0.58 11.16
N LEU A 54 1.32 -1.73 11.52
CA LEU A 54 2.49 -1.80 12.40
C LEU A 54 3.74 -1.19 11.76
N ALA A 55 3.93 -1.36 10.45
CA ALA A 55 5.10 -0.86 9.73
C ALA A 55 5.01 0.62 9.33
N TYR A 56 3.82 1.11 8.98
CA TYR A 56 3.61 2.44 8.37
C TYR A 56 2.67 3.35 9.17
N GLY A 57 2.07 2.88 10.27
CA GLY A 57 1.23 3.67 11.17
C GLY A 57 -0.25 3.71 10.80
N GLU A 58 -0.61 3.40 9.55
CA GLU A 58 -2.01 3.42 9.06
C GLU A 58 -2.39 2.16 8.28
N SER A 59 -3.69 1.93 8.05
CA SER A 59 -4.14 0.78 7.25
C SER A 59 -3.88 0.99 5.76
N PRO A 60 -3.76 -0.08 4.94
CA PRO A 60 -3.61 0.05 3.50
C PRO A 60 -4.73 0.87 2.86
N TYR A 61 -5.97 0.70 3.33
CA TYR A 61 -7.11 1.46 2.81
C TYR A 61 -6.97 2.97 3.07
N SER A 62 -6.61 3.35 4.30
CA SER A 62 -6.36 4.75 4.68
C SER A 62 -5.25 5.36 3.84
N TYR A 63 -4.13 4.65 3.71
CA TYR A 63 -2.99 5.08 2.92
C TYR A 63 -3.38 5.34 1.46
N LEU A 64 -4.13 4.42 0.84
CA LEU A 64 -4.58 4.55 -0.54
C LEU A 64 -5.51 5.75 -0.74
N MET A 65 -6.44 5.99 0.19
CA MET A 65 -7.33 7.16 0.14
C MET A 65 -6.53 8.46 0.22
N THR A 66 -5.59 8.55 1.16
CA THR A 66 -4.70 9.71 1.31
C THR A 66 -3.93 9.97 0.02
N ARG A 67 -3.33 8.95 -0.58
CA ARG A 67 -2.59 9.09 -1.86
C ARG A 67 -3.46 9.55 -3.02
N ARG A 68 -4.71 9.06 -3.11
CA ARG A 68 -5.67 9.53 -4.12
C ARG A 68 -6.02 11.00 -3.93
N ILE A 69 -6.26 11.43 -2.69
CA ILE A 69 -6.56 12.83 -2.36
C ILE A 69 -5.34 13.71 -2.66
N GLU A 70 -4.15 13.34 -2.22
CA GLU A 70 -2.92 14.08 -2.48
C GLU A 70 -2.69 14.27 -3.98
N ARG A 71 -2.91 13.22 -4.78
CA ARG A 71 -2.78 13.33 -6.24
C ARG A 71 -3.86 14.21 -6.85
N ALA A 72 -5.12 14.05 -6.43
CA ALA A 72 -6.20 14.92 -6.89
C ALA A 72 -5.89 16.39 -6.56
N MET A 73 -5.42 16.68 -5.35
CA MET A 73 -5.00 18.02 -4.94
C MET A 73 -3.78 18.52 -5.73
N ALA A 74 -2.82 17.65 -6.07
CA ALA A 74 -1.70 18.00 -6.92
C ALA A 74 -2.15 18.33 -8.36
N LEU A 75 -3.14 17.61 -8.90
CA LEU A 75 -3.75 17.93 -10.19
C LEU A 75 -4.49 19.27 -10.15
N LEU A 76 -5.25 19.52 -9.09
CA LEU A 76 -5.98 20.79 -8.90
C LEU A 76 -5.03 21.99 -8.74
N ARG A 77 -3.89 21.82 -8.06
CA ARG A 77 -2.87 22.87 -7.92
C ARG A 77 -1.98 23.02 -9.16
N GLY A 78 -1.88 21.96 -9.97
CA GLY A 78 -1.00 21.89 -11.14
C GLY A 78 -1.61 22.38 -12.45
N GLY A 79 -2.93 22.62 -12.52
CA GLY A 79 -3.54 23.47 -13.55
C GLY A 79 -3.50 23.03 -15.02
N ASP A 80 -2.87 21.91 -15.41
CA ASP A 80 -2.85 21.48 -16.82
C ASP A 80 -2.85 19.95 -16.97
N MET A 81 -4.01 19.32 -16.76
CA MET A 81 -4.28 18.08 -17.47
C MET A 81 -5.75 18.08 -17.90
N SER A 82 -5.91 18.27 -19.21
CA SER A 82 -7.15 18.35 -19.94
C SER A 82 -8.19 17.35 -19.43
N VAL A 83 -9.31 17.89 -18.95
CA VAL A 83 -10.60 17.21 -19.10
C VAL A 83 -10.82 17.14 -20.61
N THR A 84 -10.36 16.06 -21.23
CA THR A 84 -10.77 15.78 -22.61
C THR A 84 -12.28 15.53 -22.57
N ALA A 85 -12.98 16.30 -23.41
CA ALA A 85 -14.41 16.28 -23.63
C ALA A 85 -14.96 14.90 -24.03
#